data_AF-A0A1Y0MTS2-F1
#
_entry.id   AF-A0A1Y0MTS2-F1
#
_cell.length_a   1.000
_cell.length_b   1.000
_cell.length_c   1.000
_cell.angle_alpha   90.00
_cell.angle_beta   90.00
_cell.angle_gamma   90.00
#
_symmetry.space_group_name_H-M   'P 1'
#
loop_
_entity.id
_entity.type
_entity.pdbx_description
1 polymer ?
#
loop_
_entity_poly.entity_id
_entity_poly.type
_entity_poly.pdbx_seq_one_letter_code
_entity_poly.pdbx_strand_id
1 'polypeptide(L)'
;MLAKMKKKLFLEKFKVKTKNELLEILNNREKYTSNAIDAAEIILKDKYSENSEVNKLETIKQPLKKQSVLKNETKNLKFYSQKAIGIATFIGGPLAAGYLIRENYLSLNKPDEAKNSLLIGIVSTVVLFATIFMIPESIMDKVPNQILPAIYTGIILFIVTKIHGTILDQHKENGNEFYSGWKAAGIGLISGSIILIGLFGYIYILPDGEEYQKYDTELAKFTKNETESLVFYENINTKTINSLLQELDNSVIPKWKDNIAIIKKTNNIENLPSELLKQNKILLKYAELRLKTFELFKTAITLNTTIYEQELEQLHKEIDEQIEKLN
;
A
#
# COMPACT_ATOMS: atom_id res chain seq x y z
N MET A 1 46.11 2.21 -31.61
CA MET A 1 47.36 3.01 -31.74
C MET A 1 47.34 4.27 -30.85
N LEU A 2 46.30 5.11 -30.92
CA LEU A 2 46.16 6.35 -30.13
C LEU A 2 46.28 6.18 -28.60
N ALA A 3 45.67 5.14 -28.02
CA ALA A 3 45.69 4.91 -26.56
C ALA A 3 47.10 4.57 -26.03
N LYS A 4 47.89 3.80 -26.79
CA LYS A 4 49.29 3.50 -26.45
C LYS A 4 50.16 4.76 -26.53
N MET A 5 49.88 5.64 -27.51
CA MET A 5 50.59 6.90 -27.69
C MET A 5 50.32 7.90 -26.54
N LYS A 6 49.06 8.02 -26.10
CA LYS A 6 48.67 8.84 -24.94
C LYS A 6 49.29 8.34 -23.63
N LYS A 7 49.34 7.01 -23.41
CA LYS A 7 49.97 6.42 -22.23
C LYS A 7 51.48 6.70 -22.16
N LYS A 8 52.17 6.63 -23.31
CA LYS A 8 53.60 6.94 -23.41
C LYS A 8 53.89 8.41 -23.10
N LEU A 9 53.08 9.33 -23.65
CA LEU A 9 53.20 10.78 -23.40
C LEU A 9 52.91 11.15 -21.94
N PHE A 10 52.01 10.41 -21.28
CA PHE A 10 51.68 10.61 -19.87
C PHE A 10 52.81 10.15 -18.95
N LEU A 11 53.42 8.99 -19.22
CA LEU A 11 54.55 8.49 -18.45
C LEU A 11 55.79 9.39 -18.55
N GLU A 12 56.05 9.97 -19.72
CA GLU A 12 57.13 10.96 -19.92
C GLU A 12 57.05 12.13 -18.94
N LYS A 13 55.85 12.64 -18.66
CA LYS A 13 55.64 13.75 -17.71
C LYS A 13 55.99 13.39 -16.27
N PHE A 14 55.98 12.11 -15.92
CA PHE A 14 56.29 11.62 -14.58
C PHE A 14 57.75 11.20 -14.42
N LYS A 15 58.48 10.95 -15.53
CA LYS A 15 59.91 10.57 -15.49
C LYS A 15 60.80 11.65 -14.87
N VAL A 16 60.37 12.92 -14.90
CA VAL A 16 61.12 14.06 -14.31
C VAL A 16 60.90 14.22 -12.81
N LYS A 17 59.95 13.49 -12.20
CA LYS A 17 59.68 13.56 -10.76
C LYS A 17 60.74 12.79 -9.96
N THR A 18 61.07 13.33 -8.79
CA THR A 18 61.99 12.73 -7.83
C THR A 18 61.36 11.52 -7.12
N LYS A 19 62.20 10.66 -6.53
CA LYS A 19 61.74 9.48 -5.77
C LYS A 19 60.72 9.85 -4.68
N ASN A 20 60.94 10.95 -3.96
CA ASN A 20 60.07 11.38 -2.87
C ASN A 20 58.70 11.87 -3.37
N GLU A 21 58.66 12.59 -4.49
CA GLU A 21 57.40 13.02 -5.10
C GLU A 21 56.58 11.84 -5.61
N LEU A 22 57.24 10.80 -6.16
CA LEU A 22 56.56 9.59 -6.59
C LEU A 22 56.01 8.78 -5.40
N LEU A 23 56.75 8.72 -4.29
CA LEU A 23 56.30 8.09 -3.04
C LEU A 23 55.14 8.86 -2.39
N GLU A 24 55.14 10.19 -2.44
CA GLU A 24 54.01 11.00 -1.95
C GLU A 24 52.72 10.66 -2.68
N ILE A 25 52.79 10.48 -4.01
CA ILE A 25 51.64 10.08 -4.83
C ILE A 25 51.12 8.69 -4.41
N LEU A 26 52.02 7.75 -4.11
CA LEU A 26 51.63 6.41 -3.66
C LEU A 26 51.06 6.38 -2.25
N ASN A 27 51.47 7.32 -1.38
CA ASN A 27 51.02 7.40 0.01
C ASN A 27 49.71 8.19 0.18
N ASN A 28 49.37 9.07 -0.76
CA ASN A 28 48.13 9.86 -0.76
C ASN A 28 47.19 9.45 -1.91
N ARG A 29 46.85 8.15 -2.01
CA ARG A 29 46.07 7.59 -3.13
C ARG A 29 44.69 8.23 -3.32
N GLU A 30 44.08 8.75 -2.26
CA GLU A 30 42.78 9.44 -2.33
C GLU A 30 42.86 10.80 -3.06
N LYS A 31 44.05 11.41 -3.14
CA LYS A 31 44.28 12.73 -3.75
C LYS A 31 44.61 12.65 -5.24
N TYR A 32 45.03 11.49 -5.74
CA TYR A 32 45.58 11.35 -7.09
C TYR A 32 44.78 10.34 -7.94
N THR A 33 44.69 10.59 -9.25
CA THR A 33 43.98 9.69 -10.17
C THR A 33 44.69 8.34 -10.30
N SER A 34 43.94 7.26 -10.57
CA SER A 34 44.50 5.91 -10.79
C SER A 34 45.65 5.89 -11.80
N ASN A 35 45.54 6.64 -12.91
CA ASN A 35 46.60 6.72 -13.92
C ASN A 35 47.90 7.34 -13.40
N ALA A 36 47.82 8.31 -12.47
CA ALA A 36 48.98 8.94 -11.85
C ALA A 36 49.66 8.01 -10.84
N ILE A 37 48.87 7.23 -10.10
CA ILE A 37 49.34 6.20 -9.17
C ILE A 37 50.05 5.09 -9.97
N ASP A 38 49.43 4.60 -11.04
CA ASP A 38 50.01 3.58 -11.93
C ASP A 38 51.32 4.06 -12.57
N ALA A 39 51.36 5.32 -13.01
CA ALA A 39 52.57 5.92 -13.59
C ALA A 39 53.70 6.03 -12.55
N ALA A 40 53.38 6.42 -11.31
CA ALA A 40 54.36 6.53 -10.24
C ALA A 40 54.91 5.16 -9.83
N GLU A 41 54.06 4.13 -9.74
CA GLU A 41 54.46 2.76 -9.43
C GLU A 41 55.38 2.18 -10.53
N ILE A 42 55.01 2.37 -11.80
CA ILE A 42 55.82 1.92 -12.94
C ILE A 42 57.20 2.60 -12.93
N ILE A 43 57.26 3.92 -12.74
CA ILE A 43 58.54 4.66 -12.78
C ILE A 43 59.41 4.35 -11.56
N LEU A 44 58.81 4.19 -10.38
CA LEU A 44 59.56 3.78 -9.19
C LEU A 44 60.19 2.40 -9.37
N LYS A 45 59.43 1.46 -9.96
CA LYS A 45 59.92 0.12 -10.26
C LYS A 45 60.99 0.12 -11.35
N ASP A 46 60.83 0.94 -12.39
CA ASP A 46 61.77 1.02 -13.52
C ASP A 46 63.08 1.74 -13.17
N LYS A 47 63.02 2.85 -12.41
CA LYS A 47 64.21 3.67 -12.08
C LYS A 47 64.94 3.29 -10.79
N TYR A 48 64.26 2.66 -9.82
CA TYR A 48 64.79 2.47 -8.46
C TYR A 48 64.73 1.01 -7.99
N SER A 49 64.74 0.06 -8.95
CA SER A 49 64.56 -1.39 -8.78
C SER A 49 65.54 -2.08 -7.80
N GLU A 50 66.64 -1.45 -7.38
CA GLU A 50 67.61 -2.07 -6.47
C GLU A 50 67.44 -1.67 -4.99
N ASN A 51 66.46 -0.81 -4.65
CA ASN A 51 66.23 -0.41 -3.26
C ASN A 51 65.04 -1.16 -2.62
N SER A 52 65.31 -1.80 -1.47
CA SER A 52 64.44 -2.70 -0.70
C SER A 52 63.08 -2.15 -0.25
N GLU A 53 62.78 -0.88 -0.50
CA GLU A 53 61.51 -0.25 -0.14
C GLU A 53 60.39 -0.46 -1.17
N VAL A 54 60.70 -0.71 -2.45
CA VAL A 54 59.66 -0.99 -3.46
C VAL A 54 59.02 -2.36 -3.22
N ASN A 55 59.79 -3.33 -2.72
CA ASN A 55 59.26 -4.65 -2.32
C ASN A 55 58.42 -4.60 -1.03
N LYS A 56 58.49 -3.53 -0.23
CA LYS A 56 57.57 -3.32 0.92
C LYS A 56 56.18 -2.85 0.48
N LEU A 57 56.01 -2.40 -0.78
CA LEU A 57 54.71 -1.99 -1.33
C LEU A 57 53.91 -3.19 -1.87
N GLU A 58 54.55 -4.29 -2.27
CA GLU A 58 53.84 -5.53 -2.63
C GLU A 58 53.21 -6.22 -1.40
N THR A 59 53.74 -6.00 -0.20
CA THR A 59 53.11 -6.39 1.08
C THR A 59 51.89 -5.55 1.46
N ILE A 60 51.62 -4.44 0.76
CA ILE A 60 50.44 -3.57 0.93
C ILE A 60 49.26 -4.03 0.03
N LYS A 61 49.42 -5.09 -0.77
CA LYS A 61 48.32 -5.71 -1.54
C LYS A 61 47.44 -6.67 -0.72
N GLN A 62 47.79 -6.97 0.53
CA GLN A 62 46.78 -7.44 1.48
C GLN A 62 46.03 -6.23 2.02
N PRO A 63 44.69 -6.26 2.12
CA PRO A 63 43.96 -5.16 2.73
C PRO A 63 44.58 -4.92 4.11
N LEU A 64 45.19 -3.74 4.29
CA LEU A 64 45.73 -3.29 5.56
C LEU A 64 44.62 -3.44 6.59
N LYS A 65 44.66 -4.57 7.30
CA LYS A 65 43.89 -4.81 8.50
C LYS A 65 44.25 -3.65 9.39
N LYS A 66 43.29 -2.75 9.59
CA LYS A 66 43.43 -1.51 10.35
C LYS A 66 43.70 -1.88 11.81
N GLN A 67 44.93 -2.27 12.12
CA GLN A 67 45.46 -2.38 13.46
C GLN A 67 45.92 -0.99 13.92
N SER A 68 45.05 0.01 13.76
CA SER A 68 44.90 0.94 14.86
C SER A 68 44.27 0.11 15.97
N VAL A 69 44.82 0.13 17.17
CA VAL A 69 44.09 -0.24 18.38
C VAL A 69 42.89 0.72 18.45
N LEU A 70 41.83 0.42 17.69
CA LEU A 70 40.54 1.07 17.80
C LEU A 70 40.07 0.67 19.18
N LYS A 71 40.09 1.63 20.09
CA LYS A 71 39.36 1.55 21.35
C LYS A 71 37.97 1.01 20.96
N ASN A 72 37.64 -0.21 21.39
CA ASN A 72 36.35 -0.82 21.07
C ASN A 72 35.30 -0.13 21.96
N GLU A 73 34.94 1.08 21.58
CA GLU A 73 34.04 1.98 22.32
C GLU A 73 32.66 1.36 22.51
N THR A 74 32.32 0.37 21.68
CA THR A 74 31.03 -0.33 21.69
C THR A 74 31.06 -1.72 22.34
N LYS A 75 32.18 -2.16 22.93
CA LYS A 75 32.36 -3.54 23.42
C LYS A 75 31.26 -4.00 24.39
N ASN A 76 30.80 -3.10 25.25
CA ASN A 76 29.82 -3.40 26.29
C ASN A 76 28.39 -2.95 25.91
N LEU A 77 28.18 -2.52 24.67
CA LEU A 77 26.89 -2.06 24.16
C LEU A 77 26.21 -3.20 23.38
N LYS A 78 24.88 -3.19 23.31
CA LYS A 78 24.13 -4.10 22.45
C LYS A 78 23.22 -3.30 21.53
N PHE A 79 23.28 -3.61 20.24
CA PHE A 79 22.45 -2.95 19.24
C PHE A 79 21.55 -3.94 18.51
N TYR A 80 20.43 -3.45 18.00
CA TYR A 80 19.73 -4.07 16.89
C TYR A 80 20.45 -3.74 15.59
N SER A 81 20.80 -4.77 14.83
CA SER A 81 21.43 -4.61 13.52
C SER A 81 20.46 -4.01 12.50
N GLN A 82 20.99 -3.45 11.41
CA GLN A 82 20.17 -2.95 10.31
C GLN A 82 19.23 -4.02 9.74
N LYS A 83 19.69 -5.27 9.63
CA LYS A 83 18.85 -6.39 9.19
C LYS A 83 17.72 -6.69 10.18
N ALA A 84 18.03 -6.68 11.48
CA ALA A 84 17.03 -6.93 12.52
C ALA A 84 15.95 -5.85 12.55
N ILE A 85 16.35 -4.58 12.40
CA ILE A 85 15.41 -3.46 12.28
C ILE A 85 14.54 -3.63 11.04
N GLY A 86 15.12 -3.98 9.88
CA GLY A 86 14.37 -4.24 8.65
C GLY A 86 13.32 -5.34 8.79
N ILE A 87 13.68 -6.48 9.40
CA ILE A 87 12.74 -7.60 9.63
C ILE A 87 11.59 -7.17 10.52
N ALA A 88 11.88 -6.51 11.65
CA ALA A 88 10.84 -6.05 12.56
C ALA A 88 9.93 -4.99 11.92
N THR A 89 10.52 -4.11 11.11
CA THR A 89 9.81 -3.07 10.37
C THR A 89 8.85 -3.70 9.37
N PHE A 90 9.32 -4.65 8.56
CA PHE A 90 8.49 -5.33 7.56
C PHE A 90 7.27 -6.04 8.17
N ILE A 91 7.39 -6.53 9.41
CA ILE A 91 6.32 -7.24 10.13
C ILE A 91 5.41 -6.26 10.89
N GLY A 92 6.00 -5.30 11.62
CA GLY A 92 5.30 -4.44 12.59
C GLY A 92 5.20 -2.96 12.20
N GLY A 93 5.58 -2.62 10.98
CA GLY A 93 5.55 -1.27 10.42
C GLY A 93 6.54 -0.28 11.06
N PRO A 94 6.34 1.03 10.81
CA PRO A 94 7.18 2.10 11.33
C PRO A 94 7.24 2.17 12.87
N LEU A 95 6.20 1.71 13.57
CA LEU A 95 6.17 1.63 15.03
C LEU A 95 7.27 0.70 15.57
N ALA A 96 7.40 -0.50 14.98
CA ALA A 96 8.45 -1.44 15.36
C ALA A 96 9.84 -0.85 15.11
N ALA A 97 10.02 -0.17 13.97
CA ALA A 97 11.27 0.51 13.65
C ALA A 97 11.62 1.59 14.67
N GLY A 98 10.67 2.47 15.00
CA GLY A 98 10.85 3.54 15.97
C GLY A 98 11.26 3.00 17.34
N TYR A 99 10.65 1.90 17.79
CA TYR A 99 11.03 1.24 19.03
C TYR A 99 12.47 0.67 18.99
N LEU A 100 12.84 -0.03 17.92
CA LEU A 100 14.20 -0.61 17.83
C LEU A 100 15.29 0.45 17.67
N ILE A 101 15.01 1.51 16.93
CA ILE A 101 15.92 2.66 16.79
C ILE A 101 16.07 3.37 18.15
N ARG A 102 14.98 3.49 18.92
CA ARG A 102 15.01 3.99 20.31
C ARG A 102 15.97 3.18 21.17
N GLU A 103 15.88 1.85 21.14
CA GLU A 103 16.77 0.98 21.93
C GLU A 103 18.25 1.15 21.55
N ASN A 104 18.53 1.36 20.26
CA ASN A 104 19.89 1.67 19.81
C ASN A 104 20.37 3.03 20.36
N TYR A 105 19.54 4.08 20.33
CA TYR A 105 19.90 5.38 20.91
C TYR A 105 20.08 5.31 22.43
N LEU A 106 19.27 4.53 23.15
CA LEU A 106 19.46 4.30 24.58
C LEU A 106 20.82 3.64 24.87
N SER A 107 21.22 2.68 24.02
CA SER A 107 22.53 2.04 24.12
C SER A 107 23.69 3.01 23.83
N LEU A 108 23.43 4.10 23.11
CA LEU A 108 24.38 5.20 22.87
C LEU A 108 24.32 6.31 23.95
N ASN A 109 23.55 6.12 25.03
CA ASN A 109 23.28 7.15 26.05
C ASN A 109 22.70 8.45 25.45
N LYS A 110 21.82 8.31 24.45
CA LYS A 110 21.13 9.40 23.74
C LYS A 110 19.61 9.38 23.99
N PRO A 111 19.15 9.70 25.21
CA PRO A 111 17.75 9.49 25.60
C PRO A 111 16.76 10.40 24.87
N ASP A 112 17.17 11.59 24.43
CA ASP A 112 16.30 12.53 23.74
C ASP A 112 16.03 12.08 22.30
N GLU A 113 17.08 11.65 21.59
CA GLU A 113 16.96 11.02 20.26
C GLU A 113 16.19 9.70 20.35
N ALA A 114 16.36 8.95 21.45
CA ALA A 114 15.59 7.75 21.73
C ALA A 114 14.09 8.04 21.84
N LYS A 115 13.67 9.07 22.59
CA LYS A 115 12.26 9.49 22.65
C LYS A 115 11.74 9.95 21.29
N ASN A 116 12.52 10.77 20.59
CA ASN A 116 12.14 11.30 19.29
C ASN A 116 11.94 10.18 18.25
N SER A 117 12.81 9.17 18.23
CA SER A 117 12.67 8.04 17.30
C SER A 117 11.40 7.22 17.53
N LEU A 118 11.00 6.97 18.79
CA LEU A 118 9.73 6.31 19.08
C LEU A 118 8.53 7.17 18.69
N LEU A 119 8.57 8.47 19.00
CA LEU A 119 7.51 9.41 18.63
C LEU A 119 7.34 9.48 17.11
N ILE A 120 8.44 9.59 16.37
CA ILE A 120 8.45 9.56 14.91
C ILE A 120 7.87 8.25 14.39
N GLY A 121 8.22 7.11 14.99
CA GLY A 121 7.63 5.81 14.64
C GLY A 121 6.11 5.78 14.80
N ILE A 122 5.59 6.26 15.93
CA ILE A 122 4.15 6.35 16.20
C ILE A 122 3.47 7.28 15.18
N VAL A 123 3.97 8.51 15.02
CA VAL A 123 3.41 9.49 14.09
C VAL A 123 3.46 8.98 12.65
N SER A 124 4.56 8.35 12.24
CA SER A 124 4.69 7.77 10.90
C SER A 124 3.71 6.63 10.66
N THR A 125 3.43 5.80 11.67
CA THR A 125 2.38 4.77 11.58
C THR A 125 1.01 5.41 11.40
N VAL A 126 0.66 6.44 12.18
CA VAL A 126 -0.63 7.15 12.04
C VAL A 126 -0.76 7.77 10.65
N VAL A 127 0.27 8.48 10.18
CA VAL A 127 0.31 9.09 8.84
C VAL A 127 0.19 8.03 7.76
N LEU A 128 0.90 6.91 7.87
CA LEU A 128 0.81 5.80 6.92
C LEU A 128 -0.63 5.30 6.78
N PHE A 129 -1.30 4.99 7.89
CA PHE A 129 -2.68 4.52 7.83
C PHE A 129 -3.66 5.61 7.34
N ALA A 130 -3.49 6.86 7.77
CA ALA A 130 -4.29 7.96 7.26
C ALA A 130 -4.17 8.08 5.73
N THR A 131 -2.95 7.98 5.19
CA THR A 131 -2.76 7.99 3.72
C THR A 131 -3.34 6.77 3.02
N ILE A 132 -3.31 5.59 3.64
CA ILE A 132 -3.91 4.37 3.09
C ILE A 132 -5.44 4.54 3.00
N PHE A 133 -6.08 5.05 4.05
CA PHE A 133 -7.53 5.27 4.06
C PHE A 133 -8.01 6.34 3.06
N MET A 134 -7.14 7.24 2.63
CA MET A 134 -7.47 8.23 1.59
C MET A 134 -7.38 7.66 0.17
N ILE A 135 -6.81 6.46 -0.01
CA ILE A 135 -6.68 5.83 -1.34
C ILE A 135 -7.98 5.07 -1.66
N PRO A 136 -8.63 5.36 -2.82
CA PRO A 136 -9.81 4.63 -3.26
C PRO A 136 -9.58 3.11 -3.38
N GLU A 137 -10.56 2.30 -2.97
CA GLU A 137 -10.50 0.83 -3.00
C GLU A 137 -10.14 0.30 -4.40
N SER A 138 -10.72 0.87 -5.46
CA SER A 138 -10.43 0.51 -6.86
C SER A 138 -8.96 0.61 -7.29
N ILE A 139 -8.17 1.41 -6.57
CA ILE A 139 -6.71 1.52 -6.76
C ILE A 139 -6.00 0.51 -5.87
N MET A 140 -6.44 0.38 -4.61
CA MET A 140 -5.81 -0.51 -3.62
C MET A 140 -5.88 -1.98 -4.03
N ASP A 141 -6.98 -2.42 -4.64
CA ASP A 141 -7.17 -3.81 -5.11
C ASP A 141 -6.12 -4.27 -6.12
N LYS A 142 -5.44 -3.32 -6.78
CA LYS A 142 -4.41 -3.60 -7.78
C LYS A 142 -3.01 -3.62 -7.19
N VAL A 143 -2.85 -3.22 -5.94
CA VAL A 143 -1.54 -3.11 -5.28
C VAL A 143 -1.23 -4.43 -4.56
N PRO A 144 -0.15 -5.15 -4.93
CA PRO A 144 0.24 -6.35 -4.22
C PRO A 144 0.58 -6.07 -2.74
N ASN A 145 0.16 -6.97 -1.84
CA ASN A 145 0.25 -6.79 -0.38
C ASN A 145 1.68 -6.56 0.15
N GLN A 146 2.72 -6.95 -0.58
CA GLN A 146 4.11 -6.77 -0.17
C GLN A 146 4.71 -5.41 -0.57
N ILE A 147 4.07 -4.66 -1.49
CA ILE A 147 4.62 -3.40 -2.00
C ILE A 147 4.69 -2.34 -0.90
N LEU A 148 3.61 -2.13 -0.15
CA LEU A 148 3.59 -1.16 0.95
C LEU A 148 4.65 -1.51 2.02
N PRO A 149 4.72 -2.75 2.54
CA PRO A 149 5.79 -3.20 3.41
C PRO A 149 7.21 -2.98 2.88
N ALA A 150 7.45 -3.30 1.61
CA ALA A 150 8.75 -3.11 1.00
C ALA A 150 9.15 -1.63 0.95
N ILE A 151 8.22 -0.74 0.58
CA ILE A 151 8.47 0.70 0.47
C ILE A 151 8.85 1.29 1.82
N TYR A 152 8.01 1.16 2.85
CA TYR A 152 8.32 1.78 4.14
C TYR A 152 9.55 1.14 4.79
N THR A 153 9.79 -0.16 4.58
CA THR A 153 10.99 -0.84 5.08
C THR A 153 12.24 -0.30 4.40
N GLY A 154 12.20 -0.10 3.08
CA GLY A 154 13.30 0.52 2.33
C GLY A 154 13.63 1.93 2.83
N ILE A 155 12.61 2.76 3.07
CA ILE A 155 12.77 4.10 3.64
C ILE A 155 13.44 4.04 5.02
N ILE A 156 12.97 3.15 5.89
CA ILE A 156 13.51 3.00 7.24
C ILE A 156 14.96 2.49 7.21
N LEU A 157 15.27 1.52 6.34
CA LEU A 157 16.65 1.05 6.18
C LEU A 157 17.57 2.17 5.71
N PHE A 158 17.12 3.02 4.78
CA PHE A 158 17.87 4.21 4.36
C PHE A 158 18.12 5.18 5.52
N ILE A 159 17.09 5.47 6.33
CA ILE A 159 17.20 6.31 7.52
C ILE A 159 18.20 5.71 8.52
N VAL A 160 18.10 4.42 8.82
CA VAL A 160 18.99 3.71 9.75
C VAL A 160 20.44 3.75 9.28
N THR A 161 20.69 3.54 7.99
CA THR A 161 22.05 3.67 7.43
C THR A 161 22.59 5.08 7.65
N LYS A 162 21.77 6.12 7.47
CA LYS A 162 22.17 7.52 7.71
C LYS A 162 22.50 7.83 9.17
N ILE A 163 21.70 7.34 10.12
CA ILE A 163 21.84 7.72 11.55
C ILE A 163 22.75 6.79 12.35
N HIS A 164 22.78 5.49 12.02
CA HIS A 164 23.47 4.45 12.79
C HIS A 164 24.47 3.63 11.95
N GLY A 165 24.59 3.85 10.63
CA GLY A 165 25.43 3.02 9.76
C GLY A 165 26.87 2.87 10.26
N THR A 166 27.57 3.99 10.48
CA THR A 166 28.97 4.00 10.91
C THR A 166 29.21 3.26 12.23
N ILE A 167 28.34 3.46 13.23
CA ILE A 167 28.51 2.84 14.54
C ILE A 167 28.16 1.34 14.52
N LEU A 168 27.15 0.95 13.74
CA LEU A 168 26.79 -0.46 13.57
C LEU A 168 27.87 -1.23 12.78
N ASP A 169 28.48 -0.60 11.78
CA ASP A 169 29.58 -1.18 11.02
C ASP A 169 30.82 -1.37 11.91
N GLN A 170 31.20 -0.35 12.69
CA GLN A 170 32.29 -0.46 13.66
C GLN A 170 32.02 -1.56 14.72
N HIS A 171 30.79 -1.63 15.22
CA HIS A 171 30.39 -2.66 16.19
C HIS A 171 30.55 -4.06 15.61
N LYS A 172 30.16 -4.24 14.34
CA LYS A 172 30.29 -5.50 13.60
C LYS A 172 31.74 -5.85 13.28
N GLU A 173 32.54 -4.89 12.81
CA GLU A 173 33.97 -5.08 12.49
C GLU A 173 34.78 -5.47 13.72
N ASN A 174 34.41 -4.95 14.89
CA ASN A 174 35.01 -5.32 16.18
C ASN A 174 34.53 -6.69 16.71
N GLY A 175 33.64 -7.39 15.99
CA GLY A 175 33.14 -8.71 16.36
C GLY A 175 32.20 -8.71 17.57
N ASN A 176 31.59 -7.56 17.89
CA ASN A 176 30.67 -7.47 19.03
C ASN A 176 29.29 -8.07 18.68
N GLU A 177 28.56 -8.49 19.73
CA GLU A 177 27.27 -9.16 19.59
C GLU A 177 26.10 -8.19 19.41
N PHE A 178 25.29 -8.42 18.39
CA PHE A 178 23.98 -7.79 18.23
C PHE A 178 22.89 -8.54 19.00
N TYR A 179 21.76 -7.86 19.25
CA TYR A 179 20.52 -8.56 19.59
C TYR A 179 20.12 -9.53 18.48
N SER A 180 19.53 -10.66 18.87
CA SER A 180 19.09 -11.68 17.92
C SER A 180 17.99 -11.17 17.00
N GLY A 181 17.99 -11.64 15.75
CA GLY A 181 16.93 -11.35 14.79
C GLY A 181 15.55 -11.81 15.27
N TRP A 182 15.47 -12.92 16.01
CA TRP A 182 14.24 -13.42 16.61
C TRP A 182 13.64 -12.45 17.63
N LYS A 183 14.46 -11.78 18.45
CA LYS A 183 13.98 -10.75 19.38
C LYS A 183 13.36 -9.58 18.60
N ALA A 184 13.99 -9.16 17.51
CA ALA A 184 13.47 -8.09 16.67
C ALA A 184 12.18 -8.50 15.95
N ALA A 185 12.11 -9.72 15.41
CA ALA A 185 10.89 -10.25 14.80
C ALA A 185 9.73 -10.31 15.81
N GLY A 186 9.98 -10.74 17.05
CA GLY A 186 8.97 -10.73 18.12
C GLY A 186 8.46 -9.33 18.45
N ILE A 187 9.34 -8.32 18.47
CA ILE A 187 8.95 -6.91 18.64
C ILE A 187 8.11 -6.42 17.45
N GLY A 188 8.46 -6.84 16.23
CA GLY A 188 7.66 -6.60 15.04
C GLY A 188 6.24 -7.17 15.19
N LEU A 189 6.11 -8.41 15.63
CA LEU A 189 4.81 -9.04 15.88
C LEU A 189 4.00 -8.30 16.95
N ILE A 190 4.61 -7.93 18.09
CA ILE A 190 3.92 -7.17 19.14
C ILE A 190 3.42 -5.83 18.61
N SER A 191 4.26 -5.11 17.85
CA SER A 191 3.88 -3.83 17.24
C SER A 191 2.75 -4.01 16.22
N GLY A 192 2.82 -5.07 15.41
CA GLY A 192 1.76 -5.44 14.47
C GLY A 192 0.45 -5.77 15.19
N SER A 193 0.49 -6.49 16.32
CA SER A 193 -0.69 -6.78 17.14
C SER A 193 -1.32 -5.51 17.72
N ILE A 194 -0.51 -4.55 18.20
CA ILE A 194 -1.01 -3.26 18.68
C ILE A 194 -1.75 -2.50 17.56
N ILE A 195 -1.16 -2.49 16.36
CA ILE A 195 -1.78 -1.87 15.18
C ILE A 195 -3.10 -2.57 14.83
N LEU A 196 -3.12 -3.91 14.81
CA LEU A 196 -4.32 -4.69 14.53
C LEU A 196 -5.44 -4.40 15.53
N ILE A 197 -5.12 -4.35 16.83
CA ILE A 197 -6.10 -4.00 17.88
C ILE A 197 -6.68 -2.60 17.64
N GLY A 198 -5.83 -1.63 17.27
CA GLY A 198 -6.28 -0.29 16.91
C GLY A 198 -7.24 -0.27 15.71
N LEU A 199 -6.95 -1.04 14.66
CA LEU A 199 -7.80 -1.18 13.48
C LEU A 199 -9.13 -1.87 13.81
N PHE A 200 -9.10 -2.96 14.59
CA PHE A 200 -10.33 -3.61 15.06
C PHE A 200 -11.19 -2.68 15.92
N GLY A 201 -10.55 -1.90 16.80
CA GLY A 201 -11.24 -0.87 17.60
C GLY A 201 -11.90 0.19 16.73
N TYR A 202 -11.22 0.64 15.67
CA TYR A 202 -11.78 1.56 14.68
C TYR A 202 -13.04 0.98 14.02
N ILE A 203 -12.97 -0.25 13.51
CA ILE A 203 -14.10 -0.91 12.84
C ILE A 203 -15.31 -1.09 13.77
N TYR A 204 -15.08 -1.44 15.03
CA TYR A 204 -16.19 -1.74 15.96
C TYR A 204 -16.81 -0.48 16.59
N ILE A 205 -16.07 0.63 16.66
CA ILE A 205 -16.54 1.89 17.28
C ILE A 205 -17.19 2.82 16.25
N LEU A 206 -16.78 2.77 14.98
CA LEU A 206 -17.45 3.52 13.93
C LEU A 206 -18.79 2.87 13.57
N PRO A 207 -19.87 3.66 13.47
CA PRO A 207 -21.17 3.15 13.10
C PRO A 207 -21.21 2.88 11.59
N ASP A 208 -20.58 1.78 11.16
CA ASP A 208 -20.89 1.18 9.85
C ASP A 208 -22.29 0.54 9.98
N GLY A 209 -23.20 0.83 9.04
CA GLY A 209 -24.55 0.25 9.06
C GLY A 209 -25.72 1.23 8.94
N GLU A 210 -25.50 2.54 9.09
CA GLU A 210 -26.59 3.52 8.95
C GLU A 210 -27.11 3.54 7.50
N GLU A 211 -26.21 3.41 6.53
CA GLU A 211 -26.50 3.28 5.10
C GLU A 211 -27.30 2.01 4.79
N TYR A 212 -26.93 0.87 5.39
CA TYR A 212 -27.67 -0.40 5.25
C TYR A 212 -29.06 -0.29 5.88
N GLN A 213 -29.17 0.29 7.08
CA GLN A 213 -30.45 0.48 7.75
C GLN A 213 -31.39 1.41 6.95
N LYS A 214 -30.85 2.51 6.39
CA LYS A 214 -31.60 3.42 5.50
C LYS A 214 -32.04 2.69 4.23
N TYR A 215 -31.14 1.91 3.63
CA TYR A 215 -31.43 1.11 2.43
C TYR A 215 -32.54 0.09 2.71
N ASP A 216 -32.38 -0.76 3.72
CA ASP A 216 -33.33 -1.81 4.09
C ASP A 216 -34.72 -1.24 4.41
N THR A 217 -34.77 -0.09 5.09
CA THR A 217 -36.04 0.59 5.40
C THR A 217 -36.81 1.01 4.14
N GLU A 218 -36.10 1.50 3.11
CA GLU A 218 -36.72 1.88 1.85
C GLU A 218 -37.09 0.65 1.01
N LEU A 219 -36.24 -0.39 1.00
CA LEU A 219 -36.53 -1.64 0.29
C LEU A 219 -37.72 -2.40 0.90
N ALA A 220 -37.93 -2.32 2.21
CA ALA A 220 -39.13 -2.87 2.84
C ALA A 220 -40.42 -2.23 2.31
N LYS A 221 -40.40 -0.90 2.05
CA LYS A 221 -41.53 -0.22 1.39
C LYS A 221 -41.70 -0.68 -0.05
N PHE A 222 -40.58 -0.87 -0.77
CA PHE A 222 -40.59 -1.39 -2.14
C PHE A 222 -41.32 -2.74 -2.21
N THR A 223 -40.91 -3.69 -1.37
CA THR A 223 -41.48 -5.05 -1.32
C THR A 223 -42.95 -5.03 -0.91
N LYS A 224 -43.32 -4.18 0.05
CA LYS A 224 -44.73 -3.99 0.43
C LYS A 224 -45.57 -3.50 -0.74
N ASN A 225 -45.13 -2.46 -1.42
CA ASN A 225 -45.81 -1.89 -2.58
C ASN A 225 -45.95 -2.91 -3.72
N GLU A 226 -44.89 -3.67 -3.99
CA GLU A 226 -44.92 -4.77 -4.96
C GLU A 226 -45.97 -5.81 -4.59
N THR A 227 -45.90 -6.33 -3.37
CA THR A 227 -46.80 -7.38 -2.88
C THR A 227 -48.26 -6.95 -3.00
N GLU A 228 -48.59 -5.75 -2.51
CA GLU A 228 -49.96 -5.21 -2.58
C GLU A 228 -50.41 -4.91 -4.02
N SER A 229 -49.49 -4.60 -4.93
CA SER A 229 -49.82 -4.30 -6.34
C SER A 229 -50.04 -5.57 -7.15
N LEU A 230 -49.32 -6.65 -6.87
CA LEU A 230 -49.43 -7.91 -7.60
C LEU A 230 -50.73 -8.66 -7.31
N VAL A 231 -51.40 -8.36 -6.18
CA VAL A 231 -52.78 -8.84 -5.89
C VAL A 231 -53.77 -8.48 -7.02
N PHE A 232 -53.48 -7.45 -7.83
CA PHE A 232 -54.28 -7.12 -9.01
C PHE A 232 -54.51 -8.32 -9.95
N TYR A 233 -53.50 -9.18 -10.13
CA TYR A 233 -53.62 -10.36 -11.00
C TYR A 233 -54.66 -11.37 -10.48
N GLU A 234 -54.87 -11.45 -9.18
CA GLU A 234 -55.90 -12.30 -8.57
C GLU A 234 -57.30 -11.70 -8.78
N ASN A 235 -57.39 -10.38 -8.89
CA ASN A 235 -58.63 -9.63 -9.02
C ASN A 235 -59.15 -9.53 -10.46
N ILE A 236 -58.28 -9.75 -11.45
CA ILE A 236 -58.57 -9.46 -12.88
C ILE A 236 -59.80 -10.22 -13.42
N ASN A 237 -60.04 -11.42 -12.92
CA ASN A 237 -61.16 -12.28 -13.35
C ASN A 237 -62.39 -12.21 -12.43
N THR A 238 -62.29 -11.50 -11.30
CA THR A 238 -63.31 -11.53 -10.24
C THR A 238 -64.01 -10.18 -10.04
N LYS A 239 -63.32 -9.06 -10.35
CA LYS A 239 -63.86 -7.70 -10.19
C LYS A 239 -64.45 -7.15 -11.48
N THR A 240 -65.31 -6.15 -11.33
CA THR A 240 -65.87 -5.41 -12.46
C THR A 240 -64.82 -4.49 -13.09
N ILE A 241 -64.97 -4.18 -14.38
CA ILE A 241 -64.09 -3.27 -15.14
C ILE A 241 -63.86 -1.94 -14.38
N ASN A 242 -64.93 -1.31 -13.89
CA ASN A 242 -64.81 -0.05 -13.15
C ASN A 242 -63.98 -0.19 -11.87
N SER A 243 -64.16 -1.30 -11.14
CA SER A 243 -63.38 -1.56 -9.93
C SER A 243 -61.91 -1.84 -10.25
N LEU A 244 -61.61 -2.52 -11.35
CA LEU A 244 -60.24 -2.77 -11.81
C LEU A 244 -59.55 -1.47 -12.22
N LEU A 245 -60.24 -0.60 -12.96
CA LEU A 245 -59.70 0.71 -13.34
C LEU A 245 -59.44 1.60 -12.11
N GLN A 246 -60.33 1.59 -11.12
CA GLN A 246 -60.10 2.30 -9.85
C GLN A 246 -58.92 1.73 -9.07
N GLU A 247 -58.73 0.41 -9.03
CA GLU A 247 -57.60 -0.23 -8.38
C GLU A 247 -56.27 0.12 -9.06
N LEU A 248 -56.25 0.16 -10.40
CA LEU A 248 -55.10 0.58 -11.19
C LEU A 248 -54.73 2.04 -10.90
N ASP A 249 -55.71 2.94 -10.92
CA ASP A 249 -55.48 4.37 -10.78
C ASP A 249 -55.13 4.81 -9.36
N ASN A 250 -55.78 4.22 -8.36
CA ASN A 250 -55.66 4.69 -6.98
C ASN A 250 -54.61 3.92 -6.16
N SER A 251 -54.17 2.75 -6.62
CA SER A 251 -53.28 1.88 -5.84
C SER A 251 -52.11 1.37 -6.68
N VAL A 252 -52.36 0.57 -7.72
CA VAL A 252 -51.30 -0.20 -8.40
C VAL A 252 -50.29 0.69 -9.12
N ILE A 253 -50.74 1.58 -10.01
CA ILE A 253 -49.86 2.46 -10.78
C ILE A 253 -49.09 3.43 -9.85
N PRO A 254 -49.74 4.11 -8.87
CA PRO A 254 -49.03 4.94 -7.91
C PRO A 254 -47.92 4.19 -7.14
N LYS A 255 -48.20 2.97 -6.65
CA LYS A 255 -47.21 2.17 -5.91
C LYS A 255 -45.97 1.82 -6.73
N TRP A 256 -46.12 1.52 -8.02
CA TRP A 256 -44.98 1.29 -8.90
C TRP A 256 -44.17 2.56 -9.20
N LYS A 257 -44.85 3.72 -9.32
CA LYS A 257 -44.16 5.02 -9.42
C LYS A 257 -43.37 5.33 -8.14
N ASP A 258 -43.95 5.04 -6.98
CA ASP A 258 -43.27 5.17 -5.70
C ASP A 258 -42.07 4.23 -5.59
N ASN A 259 -42.18 2.98 -6.07
CA ASN A 259 -41.06 2.03 -6.10
C ASN A 259 -39.89 2.51 -6.98
N ILE A 260 -40.18 3.10 -8.13
CA ILE A 260 -39.16 3.72 -8.98
C ILE A 260 -38.50 4.90 -8.24
N ALA A 261 -39.28 5.72 -7.53
CA ALA A 261 -38.75 6.83 -6.73
C ALA A 261 -37.89 6.35 -5.56
N ILE A 262 -38.28 5.25 -4.90
CA ILE A 262 -37.51 4.59 -3.84
C ILE A 262 -36.13 4.20 -4.36
N ILE A 263 -36.03 3.49 -5.48
CA ILE A 263 -34.74 3.06 -6.02
C ILE A 263 -33.86 4.26 -6.43
N LYS A 264 -34.46 5.30 -7.02
CA LYS A 264 -33.74 6.54 -7.33
C LYS A 264 -33.22 7.23 -6.06
N LYS A 265 -33.99 7.21 -4.97
CA LYS A 265 -33.58 7.74 -3.68
C LYS A 265 -32.44 6.92 -3.06
N THR A 266 -32.54 5.59 -3.06
CA THR A 266 -31.52 4.71 -2.45
C THR A 266 -30.19 4.77 -3.19
N ASN A 267 -30.18 5.00 -4.51
CA ASN A 267 -28.95 5.25 -5.28
C ASN A 267 -28.14 6.48 -4.81
N ASN A 268 -28.75 7.40 -4.05
CA ASN A 268 -28.10 8.59 -3.53
C ASN A 268 -27.64 8.44 -2.06
N ILE A 269 -27.75 7.24 -1.47
CA ILE A 269 -27.23 6.97 -0.13
C ILE A 269 -25.70 7.02 -0.18
N GLU A 270 -25.10 7.86 0.67
CA GLU A 270 -23.64 7.98 0.78
C GLU A 270 -23.02 6.66 1.26
N ASN A 271 -21.87 6.30 0.70
CA ASN A 271 -21.14 5.05 1.00
C ASN A 271 -21.94 3.76 0.77
N LEU A 272 -23.00 3.79 -0.04
CA LEU A 272 -23.73 2.56 -0.39
C LEU A 272 -22.81 1.60 -1.19
N PRO A 273 -22.68 0.34 -0.78
CA PRO A 273 -21.86 -0.66 -1.47
C PRO A 273 -22.17 -0.76 -2.96
N SER A 274 -21.13 -0.94 -3.76
CA SER A 274 -21.26 -1.04 -5.22
C SER A 274 -22.14 -2.21 -5.68
N GLU A 275 -22.23 -3.27 -4.88
CA GLU A 275 -23.10 -4.42 -5.15
C GLU A 275 -24.59 -4.05 -5.05
N LEU A 276 -24.98 -3.28 -4.03
CA LEU A 276 -26.35 -2.77 -3.89
C LEU A 276 -26.70 -1.78 -5.01
N LEU A 277 -25.74 -0.98 -5.46
CA LEU A 277 -25.93 -0.11 -6.64
C LEU A 277 -26.15 -0.90 -7.94
N LYS A 278 -25.51 -2.07 -8.11
CA LYS A 278 -25.80 -2.96 -9.25
C LYS A 278 -27.19 -3.57 -9.12
N GLN A 279 -27.55 -4.05 -7.94
CA GLN A 279 -28.87 -4.61 -7.68
C GLN A 279 -29.98 -3.58 -7.94
N ASN A 280 -29.80 -2.33 -7.49
CA ASN A 280 -30.71 -1.23 -7.76
C ASN A 280 -30.94 -0.98 -9.26
N LYS A 281 -29.95 -1.19 -10.13
CA LYS A 281 -30.16 -1.07 -11.58
C LYS A 281 -31.14 -2.11 -12.11
N ILE A 282 -31.06 -3.34 -11.59
CA ILE A 282 -31.95 -4.44 -11.95
C ILE A 282 -33.36 -4.16 -11.40
N LEU A 283 -33.46 -3.77 -10.12
CA LEU A 283 -34.73 -3.42 -9.47
C LEU A 283 -35.43 -2.22 -10.13
N LEU A 284 -34.67 -1.20 -10.54
CA LEU A 284 -35.22 -0.07 -11.28
C LEU A 284 -35.83 -0.51 -12.60
N LYS A 285 -35.10 -1.32 -13.38
CA LYS A 285 -35.59 -1.83 -14.66
C LYS A 285 -36.83 -2.72 -14.48
N TYR A 286 -36.82 -3.58 -13.46
CA TYR A 286 -37.96 -4.40 -13.08
C TYR A 286 -39.21 -3.55 -12.76
N ALA A 287 -39.06 -2.52 -11.92
CA ALA A 287 -40.15 -1.64 -11.54
C ALA A 287 -40.70 -0.81 -12.72
N GLU A 288 -39.83 -0.35 -13.63
CA GLU A 288 -40.22 0.35 -14.86
C GLU A 288 -41.02 -0.56 -15.81
N LEU A 289 -40.60 -1.82 -15.97
CA LEU A 289 -41.34 -2.80 -16.77
C LEU A 289 -42.72 -3.09 -16.16
N ARG A 290 -42.78 -3.31 -14.83
CA ARG A 290 -44.05 -3.51 -14.11
C ARG A 290 -44.98 -2.33 -14.26
N LEU A 291 -44.49 -1.10 -14.11
CA LEU A 291 -45.29 0.10 -14.32
C LEU A 291 -45.87 0.13 -15.75
N LYS A 292 -45.05 -0.12 -16.77
CA LYS A 292 -45.48 -0.16 -18.17
C LYS A 292 -46.56 -1.23 -18.38
N THR A 293 -46.39 -2.42 -17.81
CA THR A 293 -47.38 -3.51 -17.87
C THR A 293 -48.73 -3.07 -17.30
N PHE A 294 -48.77 -2.42 -16.13
CA PHE A 294 -50.03 -1.98 -15.53
C PHE A 294 -50.68 -0.80 -16.25
N GLU A 295 -49.90 0.12 -16.83
CA GLU A 295 -50.42 1.17 -17.71
C GLU A 295 -51.02 0.59 -19.01
N LEU A 296 -50.43 -0.48 -19.54
CA LEU A 296 -50.95 -1.21 -20.70
C LEU A 296 -52.23 -1.97 -20.37
N PHE A 297 -52.30 -2.64 -19.20
CA PHE A 297 -53.54 -3.23 -18.70
C PHE A 297 -54.66 -2.20 -18.57
N LYS A 298 -54.36 -1.03 -17.99
CA LYS A 298 -55.34 0.07 -17.91
C LYS A 298 -55.87 0.43 -19.30
N THR A 299 -54.98 0.56 -20.28
CA THR A 299 -55.34 0.91 -21.66
C THR A 299 -56.20 -0.17 -22.31
N ALA A 300 -55.81 -1.44 -22.20
CA ALA A 300 -56.53 -2.58 -22.74
C ALA A 300 -57.95 -2.71 -22.16
N ILE A 301 -58.09 -2.56 -20.84
CA ILE A 301 -59.37 -2.58 -20.13
C ILE A 301 -60.25 -1.38 -20.54
N THR A 302 -59.66 -0.18 -20.62
CA THR A 302 -60.40 1.04 -21.01
C THR A 302 -60.96 0.93 -22.43
N LEU A 303 -60.16 0.39 -23.36
CA LEU A 303 -60.54 0.25 -24.77
C LEU A 303 -61.31 -1.05 -25.05
N ASN A 304 -61.45 -1.93 -24.06
CA ASN A 304 -62.04 -3.25 -24.18
C ASN A 304 -61.47 -4.04 -25.39
N THR A 305 -60.14 -4.15 -25.44
CA THR A 305 -59.43 -4.70 -26.60
C THR A 305 -58.33 -5.67 -26.19
N THR A 306 -58.08 -6.66 -27.05
CA THR A 306 -57.04 -7.69 -26.89
C THR A 306 -55.79 -7.42 -27.72
N ILE A 307 -55.74 -6.32 -28.48
CA ILE A 307 -54.61 -6.01 -29.38
C ILE A 307 -53.27 -5.84 -28.65
N TYR A 308 -53.28 -5.70 -27.32
CA TYR A 308 -52.09 -5.54 -26.48
C TYR A 308 -51.61 -6.85 -25.85
N GLU A 309 -52.26 -7.99 -26.09
CA GLU A 309 -51.88 -9.29 -25.49
C GLU A 309 -50.43 -9.66 -25.80
N GLN A 310 -50.01 -9.55 -27.06
CA GLN A 310 -48.62 -9.85 -27.45
C GLN A 310 -47.61 -8.92 -26.79
N GLU A 311 -47.94 -7.64 -26.63
CA GLU A 311 -47.04 -6.69 -25.94
C GLU A 311 -46.97 -6.99 -24.44
N LEU A 312 -48.07 -7.40 -23.81
CA LEU A 312 -48.10 -7.83 -22.41
C LEU A 312 -47.25 -9.08 -22.19
N GLU A 313 -47.36 -10.09 -23.05
CA GLU A 313 -46.55 -11.32 -23.00
C GLU A 313 -45.05 -10.99 -23.10
N GLN A 314 -44.67 -10.10 -24.03
CA GLN A 314 -43.28 -9.67 -24.17
C GLN A 314 -42.79 -8.93 -22.93
N LEU A 315 -43.60 -8.05 -22.33
CA LEU A 315 -43.24 -7.35 -21.10
C LEU A 315 -43.08 -8.31 -19.92
N HIS A 316 -43.95 -9.33 -19.79
CA HIS A 316 -43.82 -10.35 -18.76
C HIS A 316 -42.53 -11.16 -18.91
N LYS A 317 -42.17 -11.53 -20.14
CA LYS A 317 -40.88 -12.18 -20.40
C LYS A 317 -39.69 -11.32 -19.98
N GLU A 318 -39.69 -10.03 -20.32
CA GLU A 318 -38.62 -9.10 -19.91
C GLU A 318 -38.55 -8.91 -18.39
N ILE A 319 -39.70 -9.00 -17.71
CA ILE A 319 -39.80 -9.00 -16.25
C ILE A 319 -39.14 -10.25 -15.67
N ASP A 320 -39.48 -11.44 -16.18
CA ASP A 320 -38.91 -12.71 -15.73
C ASP A 320 -37.39 -12.72 -15.90
N GLU A 321 -36.88 -12.18 -17.02
CA GLU A 321 -35.45 -11.99 -17.26
C GLU A 321 -34.78 -11.06 -16.22
N GLN A 322 -35.50 -10.08 -15.65
CA GLN A 322 -34.93 -9.26 -14.56
C GLN A 322 -34.97 -10.01 -13.23
N ILE A 323 -36.04 -10.77 -12.95
CA ILE A 323 -36.17 -11.56 -11.73
C ILE A 323 -35.07 -12.62 -11.67
N GLU A 324 -34.76 -13.28 -12.79
CA GLU A 324 -33.66 -14.25 -12.87
C GLU A 324 -32.29 -13.64 -12.52
N LYS A 325 -32.07 -12.34 -12.79
CA LYS A 325 -30.82 -11.65 -12.42
C LYS A 325 -30.73 -11.27 -10.95
N LEU A 326 -31.86 -11.32 -10.22
CA LEU A 326 -31.93 -11.02 -8.78
C LEU A 326 -31.74 -12.27 -7.91
N ASN A 327 -31.84 -13.46 -8.50
CA ASN A 327 -31.65 -14.77 -7.85
C ASN A 327 -30.23 -15.30 -8.07
#